data_AF-A0A9W7DQF5-F1
#
_entry.id   AF-A0A9W7DQF5-F1
#
_cell.length_a   1.000
_cell.length_b   1.000
_cell.length_c   1.000
_cell.angle_alpha   90.00
_cell.angle_beta   90.00
_cell.angle_gamma   90.00
#
_symmetry.space_group_name_H-M   'P 1'
#
loop_
_entity.id
_entity.type
_entity.pdbx_description
1 polymer ?
#
loop_
_entity_poly.entity_id
_entity_poly.type
_entity_poly.pdbx_seq_one_letter_code
_entity_poly.pdbx_strand_id
1 'polypeptide(L)'
;MRRRSTATGSPNSDVTITDRTEDYAYLNVQGLKSRELLQKITSADMSNEAFPFRAAKEISIKGTPLRAVRITYVGELGYELYVPKDKAVEVFDEIMEKGEELVLVGLQALGSLRLEKGYRDYSHDLDNTDTLIEAGLGFTADMKKPGGFIGKEHVASERSRNKARGGMTKRMVSVTCKVAGCYLHHG
;
A
#
# COMPACT_ATOMS: atom_id res chain seq x y z
N MET A 1 15.16 -15.33 -19.29
CA MET A 1 16.20 -16.04 -18.50
C MET A 1 15.64 -16.27 -17.09
N ARG A 2 15.12 -17.46 -16.77
CA ARG A 2 14.49 -17.75 -15.46
C ARG A 2 15.57 -17.93 -14.40
N ARG A 3 15.75 -16.97 -13.48
CA ARG A 3 16.57 -17.16 -12.28
C ARG A 3 15.72 -17.91 -11.24
N ARG A 4 16.05 -19.19 -11.01
CA ARG A 4 15.58 -19.92 -9.83
C ARG A 4 16.42 -19.47 -8.65
N SER A 5 15.86 -18.66 -7.74
CA SER A 5 16.45 -18.48 -6.42
C SER A 5 15.77 -19.46 -5.46
N THR A 6 16.52 -20.45 -4.98
CA THR A 6 16.10 -21.30 -3.87
C THR A 6 16.13 -20.47 -2.59
N ALA A 7 14.96 -20.04 -2.11
CA ALA A 7 14.84 -19.47 -0.77
C ALA A 7 15.11 -20.58 0.26
N THR A 8 15.90 -20.29 1.28
CA THR A 8 16.12 -21.17 2.44
C THR A 8 14.84 -21.25 3.28
N GLY A 9 13.87 -22.03 2.80
CA GLY A 9 12.66 -22.41 3.53
C GLY A 9 12.82 -23.78 4.19
N SER A 10 11.82 -24.15 5.00
CA SER A 10 11.61 -25.50 5.53
C SER A 10 11.96 -26.59 4.50
N PRO A 11 12.49 -27.76 4.90
CA PRO A 11 13.01 -28.81 3.99
C PRO A 11 12.06 -29.36 2.91
N ASN A 12 10.84 -28.83 2.76
CA ASN A 12 9.77 -29.45 1.96
C ASN A 12 8.83 -28.47 1.24
N SER A 13 9.29 -27.29 0.83
CA SER A 13 8.48 -26.39 0.00
C SER A 13 9.20 -26.00 -1.29
N ASP A 14 8.89 -26.72 -2.37
CA ASP A 14 9.22 -26.28 -3.73
C ASP A 14 8.40 -25.02 -4.06
N VAL A 15 9.03 -23.86 -3.98
CA VAL A 15 8.39 -22.56 -4.27
C VAL A 15 8.99 -21.96 -5.54
N THR A 16 8.13 -21.47 -6.44
CA THR A 16 8.53 -20.67 -7.60
C THR A 16 8.12 -19.21 -7.39
N ILE A 17 9.09 -18.30 -7.51
CA ILE A 17 8.87 -16.85 -7.46
C ILE A 17 9.01 -16.33 -8.89
N THR A 18 8.02 -15.54 -9.34
CA THR A 18 8.04 -14.90 -10.66
C THR A 18 7.72 -13.43 -10.48
N ASP A 19 8.58 -12.56 -11.00
CA ASP A 19 8.28 -11.14 -11.12
C ASP A 19 7.22 -10.94 -12.22
N ARG A 20 6.13 -10.27 -11.86
CA ARG A 20 4.96 -9.99 -12.71
C ARG A 20 4.71 -8.49 -12.82
N THR A 21 5.68 -7.66 -12.43
CA THR A 21 5.56 -6.20 -12.47
C THR A 21 5.17 -5.70 -13.85
N GLU A 22 5.77 -6.28 -14.89
CA GLU A 22 5.50 -5.91 -16.29
C GLU A 22 4.24 -6.55 -16.88
N ASP A 23 3.50 -7.37 -16.12
CA ASP A 23 2.31 -8.06 -16.63
C ASP A 23 1.01 -7.28 -16.34
N TYR A 24 1.06 -6.36 -15.39
CA TYR A 24 -0.10 -5.58 -14.95
C TYR A 24 0.19 -4.09 -15.00
N ALA A 25 -0.78 -3.32 -15.47
CA ALA A 25 -0.89 -1.91 -15.14
C ALA A 25 -1.55 -1.77 -13.76
N TYR A 26 -1.12 -0.75 -13.02
CA TYR A 26 -1.67 -0.40 -11.72
C TYR A 26 -2.45 0.90 -11.84
N LEU A 27 -3.76 0.84 -11.62
CA LEU A 27 -4.64 2.00 -11.57
C LEU A 27 -5.19 2.16 -10.16
N ASN A 28 -5.27 3.40 -9.70
CA ASN A 28 -5.68 3.71 -8.33
C ASN A 28 -6.90 4.64 -8.36
N VAL A 29 -8.03 4.18 -7.82
CA VAL A 29 -9.30 4.93 -7.81
C VAL A 29 -9.64 5.25 -6.36
N GLN A 30 -9.48 6.51 -5.96
CA GLN A 30 -9.57 6.96 -4.56
C GLN A 30 -10.51 8.15 -4.41
N GLY A 31 -11.04 8.31 -3.21
CA GLY A 31 -12.01 9.32 -2.85
C GLY A 31 -13.37 8.72 -2.50
N LEU A 32 -14.24 9.54 -1.90
CA LEU A 32 -15.54 9.11 -1.37
C LEU A 32 -16.45 8.47 -2.44
N LYS A 33 -16.33 8.92 -3.69
CA LYS A 33 -17.11 8.41 -4.84
C LYS A 33 -16.52 7.17 -5.50
N SER A 34 -15.34 6.69 -5.09
CA SER A 34 -14.63 5.56 -5.74
C SER A 34 -15.47 4.28 -5.76
N ARG A 35 -16.17 3.96 -4.66
CA ARG A 35 -17.06 2.79 -4.60
C ARG A 35 -18.23 2.93 -5.56
N GLU A 36 -18.88 4.08 -5.57
CA GLU A 36 -20.03 4.34 -6.44
C GLU A 36 -19.62 4.19 -7.90
N LEU A 37 -18.50 4.80 -8.28
CA LEU A 37 -17.92 4.66 -9.61
C LEU A 37 -17.65 3.21 -9.97
N LEU A 38 -16.93 2.46 -9.14
CA LEU A 38 -16.61 1.07 -9.45
C LEU A 38 -17.88 0.22 -9.55
N GLN A 39 -18.89 0.45 -8.70
CA GLN A 39 -20.15 -0.27 -8.76
C GLN A 39 -20.92 -0.03 -10.07
N LYS A 40 -20.76 1.14 -10.71
CA LYS A 40 -21.35 1.44 -12.03
C LYS A 40 -20.72 0.62 -13.16
N ILE A 41 -19.46 0.19 -13.02
CA ILE A 41 -18.66 -0.41 -14.10
C ILE A 41 -18.27 -1.88 -13.87
N THR A 42 -18.75 -2.47 -12.77
CA THR A 42 -18.60 -3.89 -12.44
C THR A 42 -19.90 -4.48 -11.94
N SER A 43 -20.15 -5.76 -12.22
CA SER A 43 -21.25 -6.52 -11.63
C SER A 43 -20.92 -7.05 -10.23
N ALA A 44 -19.66 -6.93 -9.79
CA ALA A 44 -19.28 -7.32 -8.44
C ALA A 44 -19.96 -6.41 -7.39
N ASP A 45 -20.31 -6.99 -6.25
CA ASP A 45 -20.82 -6.24 -5.11
C ASP A 45 -19.66 -5.48 -4.42
N MET A 46 -19.70 -4.15 -4.55
CA MET A 46 -18.71 -3.21 -4.00
C MET A 46 -19.13 -2.64 -2.63
N SER A 47 -20.23 -3.15 -2.03
CA SER A 47 -20.65 -2.79 -0.67
C SER A 47 -19.55 -3.05 0.35
N ASN A 48 -19.64 -2.39 1.50
CA ASN A 48 -18.62 -2.51 2.54
C ASN A 48 -18.60 -3.93 3.14
N GLU A 49 -19.77 -4.56 3.21
CA GLU A 49 -19.99 -5.90 3.75
C GLU A 49 -19.41 -6.96 2.81
N ALA A 50 -19.68 -6.83 1.51
CA ALA A 50 -19.13 -7.75 0.53
C ALA A 50 -17.63 -7.51 0.33
N PHE A 51 -17.19 -6.27 0.21
CA PHE A 51 -15.80 -5.90 -0.09
C PHE A 51 -15.19 -5.06 1.05
N PRO A 52 -14.85 -5.68 2.20
CA PRO A 52 -14.32 -4.96 3.36
C PRO A 52 -12.90 -4.43 3.12
N PHE A 53 -12.47 -3.47 3.96
CA PHE A 53 -11.12 -2.91 3.89
C PHE A 53 -10.06 -4.01 4.00
N ARG A 54 -9.01 -3.93 3.17
CA ARG A 54 -7.94 -4.94 3.00
C ARG A 54 -8.36 -6.27 2.36
N ALA A 55 -9.58 -6.38 1.85
CA ALA A 55 -9.92 -7.51 0.99
C ALA A 55 -9.27 -7.34 -0.40
N ALA A 56 -9.06 -8.47 -1.07
CA ALA A 56 -8.70 -8.55 -2.48
C ALA A 56 -9.69 -9.48 -3.19
N LYS A 57 -10.16 -9.07 -4.36
CA LYS A 57 -11.13 -9.84 -5.16
C LYS A 57 -10.82 -9.72 -6.63
N GLU A 58 -11.17 -10.74 -7.39
CA GLU A 58 -11.29 -10.60 -8.84
C GLU A 58 -12.64 -9.97 -9.17
N ILE A 59 -12.61 -8.94 -10.01
CA ILE A 59 -13.79 -8.28 -10.56
C ILE A 59 -13.63 -8.18 -12.08
N SER A 60 -14.69 -7.78 -12.79
CA SER A 60 -14.62 -7.54 -14.23
C SER A 60 -15.08 -6.11 -14.54
N ILE A 61 -14.28 -5.39 -15.31
CA ILE A 61 -14.62 -4.06 -15.86
C ILE A 61 -14.59 -4.19 -17.37
N LYS A 62 -15.70 -3.88 -18.04
CA LYS A 62 -15.85 -4.01 -19.51
C LYS A 62 -15.42 -5.39 -20.04
N GLY A 63 -15.76 -6.45 -19.31
CA GLY A 63 -15.40 -7.83 -19.65
C GLY A 63 -13.93 -8.20 -19.38
N THR A 64 -13.11 -7.27 -18.89
CA THR A 64 -11.72 -7.53 -18.50
C THR A 64 -11.65 -8.02 -17.05
N PRO A 65 -11.26 -9.27 -16.78
CA PRO A 65 -11.01 -9.73 -15.43
C PRO A 65 -9.75 -9.07 -14.88
N LEU A 66 -9.83 -8.55 -13.66
CA LEU A 66 -8.74 -7.88 -12.98
C LEU A 66 -8.84 -8.08 -11.47
N ARG A 67 -7.73 -7.88 -10.76
CA ARG A 67 -7.73 -7.94 -9.29
C ARG A 67 -7.92 -6.54 -8.73
N ALA A 68 -8.96 -6.37 -7.92
CA ALA A 68 -9.17 -5.19 -7.10
C ALA A 68 -8.73 -5.47 -5.65
N VAL A 69 -8.07 -4.50 -5.03
CA VAL A 69 -7.70 -4.54 -3.61
C VAL A 69 -8.24 -3.29 -2.94
N ARG A 70 -9.05 -3.44 -1.89
CA ARG A 70 -9.57 -2.29 -1.14
C ARG A 70 -8.54 -1.81 -0.14
N ILE A 71 -7.57 -1.06 -0.63
CA ILE A 71 -6.52 -0.43 0.15
C ILE A 71 -6.14 0.92 -0.48
N THR A 72 -5.42 1.74 0.28
CA THR A 72 -5.12 3.12 -0.11
C THR A 72 -3.79 3.55 0.48
N TYR A 73 -3.08 4.41 -0.26
CA TYR A 73 -1.91 5.13 0.22
C TYR A 73 -2.20 6.63 0.45
N VAL A 74 -3.42 7.09 0.14
CA VAL A 74 -3.89 8.46 0.43
C VAL A 74 -4.79 8.51 1.67
N GLY A 75 -5.14 7.35 2.24
CA GLY A 75 -5.95 7.22 3.47
C GLY A 75 -7.41 7.62 3.34
N GLU A 76 -7.92 7.59 2.12
CA GLU A 76 -9.35 7.76 1.79
C GLU A 76 -9.96 6.44 1.31
N LEU A 77 -11.28 6.40 1.13
CA LEU A 77 -11.91 5.25 0.48
C LEU A 77 -11.33 5.08 -0.94
N GLY A 78 -10.96 3.85 -1.30
CA GLY A 78 -10.58 3.55 -2.67
C GLY A 78 -10.03 2.15 -2.87
N TYR A 79 -9.58 1.91 -4.09
CA TYR A 79 -9.20 0.60 -4.59
C TYR A 79 -7.98 0.69 -5.48
N GLU A 80 -7.11 -0.30 -5.35
CA GLU A 80 -6.03 -0.60 -6.30
C GLU A 80 -6.54 -1.61 -7.32
N LEU A 81 -6.36 -1.32 -8.60
CA LEU A 81 -6.75 -2.18 -9.71
C LEU A 81 -5.49 -2.67 -10.43
N TYR A 82 -5.28 -3.98 -10.38
CA TYR A 82 -4.21 -4.66 -11.11
C TYR A 82 -4.80 -5.18 -12.42
N VAL A 83 -4.63 -4.40 -13.48
CA VAL A 83 -5.23 -4.62 -14.80
C VAL A 83 -4.22 -5.32 -15.70
N PRO A 84 -4.56 -6.39 -16.44
CA PRO A 84 -3.69 -6.91 -17.49
C PRO A 84 -3.21 -5.79 -18.42
N LYS A 85 -1.90 -5.72 -18.67
CA LYS A 85 -1.29 -4.56 -19.35
C LYS A 85 -1.89 -4.23 -20.73
N ASP A 86 -2.32 -5.25 -21.45
CA ASP A 86 -2.94 -5.17 -22.77
C ASP A 86 -4.38 -4.61 -22.73
N LYS A 87 -4.98 -4.56 -21.54
CA LYS A 87 -6.31 -4.01 -21.26
C LYS A 87 -6.30 -2.72 -20.46
N ALA A 88 -5.11 -2.23 -20.10
CA ALA A 88 -4.95 -1.07 -19.23
C ALA A 88 -5.66 0.19 -19.76
N VAL A 89 -5.47 0.50 -21.04
CA VAL A 89 -6.10 1.68 -21.69
C VAL A 89 -7.61 1.53 -21.73
N GLU A 90 -8.12 0.36 -22.12
CA GLU A 90 -9.56 0.09 -22.20
C GLU A 90 -10.26 0.25 -20.84
N VAL A 91 -9.64 -0.25 -19.76
CA VAL A 91 -10.16 -0.09 -18.39
C VAL A 91 -10.02 1.34 -17.89
N PHE A 92 -8.90 2.02 -18.19
CA PHE A 92 -8.70 3.42 -17.83
C PHE A 92 -9.75 4.33 -18.49
N ASP A 93 -10.00 4.14 -19.78
CA ASP A 93 -11.00 4.91 -20.53
C ASP A 93 -12.41 4.70 -19.95
N GLU A 94 -12.78 3.46 -19.59
CA GLU A 94 -14.06 3.16 -18.93
C GLU A 94 -14.19 3.90 -17.59
N ILE A 95 -13.13 3.92 -16.78
CA ILE A 95 -13.10 4.65 -15.50
C ILE A 95 -13.28 6.15 -15.74
N MET A 96 -12.57 6.72 -16.71
CA MET A 96 -12.63 8.14 -17.02
C MET A 96 -13.98 8.55 -17.62
N GLU A 97 -14.58 7.70 -18.47
CA GLU A 97 -15.88 7.96 -19.09
C GLU A 97 -17.02 7.93 -18.06
N LYS A 98 -16.99 6.98 -17.12
CA LYS A 98 -18.06 6.81 -16.12
C LYS A 98 -17.82 7.60 -14.83
N GLY A 99 -16.62 8.15 -14.66
CA GLY A 99 -16.20 8.91 -13.51
C GLY A 99 -16.52 10.39 -13.62
N GLU A 100 -17.67 10.79 -13.07
CA GLU A 100 -18.03 12.20 -12.93
C GLU A 100 -17.04 12.92 -11.99
N GLU A 101 -16.50 14.06 -12.43
CA GLU A 101 -15.56 14.91 -11.66
C GLU A 101 -14.25 14.21 -11.27
N LEU A 102 -13.84 13.15 -11.99
CA LEU A 102 -12.52 12.57 -11.78
C LEU A 102 -11.42 13.57 -12.14
N VAL A 103 -10.39 13.60 -11.29
CA VAL A 103 -9.18 14.37 -11.52
C VAL A 103 -8.00 13.42 -11.49
N LEU A 104 -7.17 13.48 -12.53
CA LEU A 104 -5.90 12.75 -12.55
C LEU A 104 -4.92 13.44 -11.60
N VAL A 105 -4.39 12.67 -10.67
CA VAL A 105 -3.44 13.15 -9.67
C VAL A 105 -2.09 12.48 -9.84
N GLY A 106 -1.03 13.26 -9.70
CA GLY A 106 0.35 12.78 -9.77
C GLY A 106 0.93 12.40 -8.42
N LEU A 107 2.20 11.98 -8.44
CA LEU A 107 2.93 11.54 -7.25
C LEU A 107 3.13 12.64 -6.20
N GLN A 108 3.11 13.93 -6.59
CA GLN A 108 3.22 15.03 -5.64
C GLN A 108 2.00 15.11 -4.70
N ALA A 109 0.79 14.99 -5.24
CA ALA A 109 -0.43 14.94 -4.44
C ALA A 109 -0.44 13.69 -3.55
N LEU A 110 -0.04 12.53 -4.10
CA LEU A 110 0.12 11.30 -3.33
C LEU A 110 1.10 11.47 -2.16
N GLY A 111 2.25 12.11 -2.41
CA GLY A 111 3.27 12.42 -1.41
C GLY A 111 2.73 13.31 -0.29
N SER A 112 1.92 14.31 -0.61
CA SER A 112 1.25 15.14 0.40
C SER A 112 0.25 14.33 1.23
N LEU A 113 -0.66 13.61 0.57
CA LEU A 113 -1.75 12.88 1.23
C LEU A 113 -1.22 11.74 2.11
N ARG A 114 -0.22 10.99 1.65
CA ARG A 114 0.39 9.91 2.44
C ARG A 114 1.07 10.43 3.71
N LEU A 115 1.66 11.63 3.65
CA LEU A 115 2.28 12.28 4.80
C LEU A 115 1.23 12.68 5.85
N GLU A 116 0.07 13.20 5.43
CA GLU A 116 -1.03 13.54 6.35
C GLU A 116 -1.55 12.32 7.11
N LYS A 117 -1.53 11.14 6.48
CA LYS A 117 -1.93 9.86 7.11
C LYS A 117 -0.79 9.21 7.91
N GLY A 118 0.40 9.80 7.88
CA GLY A 118 1.60 9.26 8.52
C GLY A 118 2.05 7.92 7.91
N TYR A 119 1.74 7.66 6.64
CA TYR A 119 2.24 6.46 5.98
C TYR A 119 3.72 6.61 5.69
N ARG A 120 4.43 5.52 5.99
CA ARG A 120 5.87 5.42 5.83
C ARG A 120 6.20 5.00 4.41
N ASP A 121 7.14 5.69 3.79
CA ASP A 121 7.69 5.37 2.49
C ASP A 121 9.12 4.83 2.65
N TYR A 122 9.36 3.66 2.08
CA TYR A 122 10.67 3.02 2.12
C TYR A 122 11.62 3.81 1.23
N SER A 123 12.86 4.01 1.69
CA SER A 123 13.88 4.94 1.16
C SER A 123 13.70 6.42 1.47
N HIS A 124 12.51 6.90 1.87
CA HIS A 124 12.32 8.29 2.29
C HIS A 124 12.25 8.44 3.80
N ASP A 125 11.38 7.66 4.46
CA ASP A 125 11.22 7.73 5.91
C ASP A 125 11.95 6.59 6.64
N LEU A 126 12.23 5.48 5.96
CA LEU A 126 12.98 4.37 6.53
C LEU A 126 13.90 3.69 5.52
N ASP A 127 14.98 3.12 6.03
CA ASP A 127 15.87 2.24 5.27
C ASP A 127 16.27 1.00 6.10
N ASN A 128 17.36 0.33 5.72
CA ASN A 128 17.88 -0.84 6.41
C ASN A 128 18.61 -0.53 7.73
N THR A 129 18.69 0.74 8.14
CA THR A 129 19.30 1.21 9.39
C THR A 129 18.28 1.51 10.48
N ASP A 130 16.98 1.55 10.14
CA ASP A 130 15.90 1.78 11.09
C ASP A 130 15.28 0.47 11.63
N THR A 131 14.82 0.51 12.88
CA THR A 131 14.06 -0.59 13.47
C THR A 131 12.56 -0.38 13.29
N LEU A 132 11.77 -1.46 13.33
CA LEU A 132 10.30 -1.36 13.32
C LEU A 132 9.77 -0.51 14.49
N ILE A 133 10.44 -0.56 15.65
CA ILE A 133 10.00 0.17 16.83
C ILE A 133 10.31 1.66 16.69
N GLU A 134 11.52 2.02 16.27
CA GLU A 134 11.92 3.41 16.04
C GLU A 134 11.10 4.06 14.92
N ALA A 135 10.77 3.32 13.85
CA ALA A 135 9.95 3.81 12.75
C ALA A 135 8.46 4.01 13.12
N GLY A 136 8.03 3.57 14.31
CA GLY A 136 6.63 3.58 14.74
C GLY A 136 5.77 2.48 14.09
N LEU A 137 6.41 1.46 13.52
CA LEU A 137 5.79 0.31 12.85
C LEU A 137 5.70 -0.93 13.75
N GLY A 138 5.96 -0.80 15.05
CA GLY A 138 5.94 -1.92 15.99
C GLY A 138 4.63 -2.71 16.04
N PHE A 139 3.52 -2.12 15.59
CA PHE A 139 2.21 -2.77 15.51
C PHE A 139 2.12 -3.83 14.41
N THR A 140 3.02 -3.83 13.42
CA THR A 140 3.03 -4.81 12.32
C THR A 140 3.70 -6.14 12.71
N ALA A 141 4.44 -6.16 13.83
CA ALA A 141 5.13 -7.35 14.31
C ALA A 141 4.21 -8.28 15.11
N ASP A 142 3.79 -9.39 14.49
CA ASP A 142 3.08 -10.46 15.19
C ASP A 142 4.03 -11.31 16.03
N MET A 143 4.20 -10.91 17.29
CA MET A 143 5.05 -11.63 18.26
C MET A 143 4.54 -13.05 18.57
N LYS A 144 3.29 -13.36 18.23
CA LYS A 144 2.66 -14.67 18.46
C LYS A 144 2.73 -15.59 17.23
N LYS A 145 3.28 -15.13 16.11
CA LYS A 145 3.42 -15.92 14.87
C LYS A 145 4.07 -17.28 15.16
N PRO A 146 3.39 -18.41 14.84
CA PRO A 146 3.97 -19.75 14.94
C PRO A 146 5.24 -19.86 14.09
N GLY A 147 6.29 -20.48 14.63
CA GLY A 147 7.59 -20.58 13.96
C GLY A 147 8.40 -19.27 13.91
N GLY A 148 7.85 -18.16 14.43
CA GLY A 148 8.55 -16.87 14.48
C GLY A 148 8.69 -16.16 13.14
N PHE A 149 9.55 -15.14 13.11
CA PHE A 149 9.90 -14.37 11.92
C PHE A 149 11.34 -13.84 12.06
N ILE A 150 11.98 -13.55 10.94
CA ILE A 150 13.34 -12.99 10.91
C ILE A 150 13.33 -11.64 11.66
N GLY A 151 14.14 -11.52 12.71
CA GLY A 151 14.24 -10.30 13.53
C GLY A 151 13.31 -10.27 14.76
N LYS A 152 12.56 -11.33 15.06
CA LYS A 152 11.66 -11.41 16.23
C LYS A 152 12.38 -11.14 17.56
N GLU A 153 13.54 -11.76 17.75
CA GLU A 153 14.35 -11.60 18.96
C GLU A 153 14.85 -10.17 19.12
N HIS A 154 15.22 -9.52 18.00
CA HIS A 154 15.64 -8.13 18.00
C HIS A 154 14.50 -7.21 18.45
N VAL A 155 13.30 -7.38 17.88
CA VAL A 155 12.11 -6.60 18.26
C VAL A 155 11.77 -6.81 19.75
N ALA A 156 11.86 -8.05 20.25
CA ALA A 156 11.62 -8.34 21.66
C ALA A 156 12.66 -7.68 22.58
N SER A 157 13.95 -7.81 22.23
CA SER A 157 15.06 -7.21 22.99
C SER A 157 14.96 -5.70 23.03
N GLU A 158 14.68 -5.06 21.89
CA GLU A 158 14.53 -3.61 21.78
C GLU A 158 13.38 -3.09 22.65
N ARG A 159 12.21 -3.73 22.61
CA ARG A 159 11.07 -3.38 23.50
C ARG A 159 11.46 -3.47 24.97
N SER A 160 12.16 -4.54 25.38
CA SER A 160 12.64 -4.70 26.76
C SER A 160 13.64 -3.63 27.16
N ARG A 161 14.61 -3.31 26.28
CA ARG A 161 15.59 -2.23 26.52
C ARG A 161 14.92 -0.87 26.66
N ASN A 162 14.00 -0.53 25.75
CA ASN A 162 13.26 0.73 25.79
C ASN A 162 12.42 0.85 27.07
N LYS A 163 11.77 -0.25 27.50
CA LYS A 163 11.03 -0.28 28.77
C LYS A 163 11.96 -0.07 29.98
N ALA A 164 13.10 -0.76 30.04
CA ALA A 164 14.06 -0.64 31.14
C ALA A 164 14.64 0.78 31.26
N ARG A 165 14.75 1.51 30.15
CA ARG A 165 15.21 2.90 30.08
C ARG A 165 14.11 3.94 30.36
N GLY A 166 12.85 3.53 30.47
CA GLY A 166 11.71 4.45 30.59
C GLY A 166 11.25 5.07 29.27
N GLY A 167 11.77 4.64 28.12
CA GLY A 167 11.37 5.16 26.81
C GLY A 167 12.36 4.83 25.67
N MET A 168 11.95 5.17 24.45
CA MET A 168 12.81 5.13 23.26
C MET A 168 13.74 6.34 23.23
N THR A 169 14.98 6.17 22.76
CA THR A 169 15.90 7.32 22.56
C THR A 169 15.92 7.89 21.16
N LYS A 170 15.44 7.14 20.18
CA LYS A 170 15.20 7.59 18.82
C LYS A 170 13.79 7.13 18.44
N ARG A 171 13.04 7.98 17.75
CA ARG A 171 11.73 7.64 17.18
C ARG A 171 11.41 8.55 16.00
N MET A 172 10.74 8.00 15.01
CA MET A 172 10.12 8.76 13.93
C MET A 172 9.00 9.64 14.47
N VAL A 173 8.98 10.91 14.07
CA VAL A 173 7.95 11.88 14.47
C VAL A 173 7.48 12.68 13.25
N SER A 174 6.22 13.11 13.29
CA SER A 174 5.68 14.09 12.34
C SER A 174 5.77 15.47 12.95
N VAL A 175 6.26 16.45 12.17
CA VAL A 175 6.38 17.85 12.60
C VAL A 175 5.59 18.74 11.65
N THR A 176 4.98 19.80 12.20
CA THR A 176 4.36 20.87 11.41
C THR A 176 5.18 22.14 11.60
N CYS A 177 5.66 22.70 10.50
CA CYS A 177 6.44 23.94 10.52
C CYS A 177 5.54 25.10 10.06
N LYS A 178 5.44 26.15 10.88
CA LYS A 178 4.83 27.41 10.44
C LYS A 178 5.84 28.14 9.56
N VAL A 179 5.50 28.31 8.29
CA VAL A 179 6.28 29.11 7.33
C VAL A 179 5.53 30.39 7.00
N ALA A 180 6.26 31.51 6.89
CA ALA A 180 5.70 32.78 6.47
C ALA A 180 5.70 32.88 4.93
N GLY A 181 4.55 33.19 4.34
CA GLY A 181 4.38 33.31 2.88
C GLY A 181 3.98 32.02 2.16
N CYS A 182 3.77 32.10 0.85
CA CYS A 182 3.42 30.97 -0.02
C CYS A 182 4.65 30.54 -0.84
N TYR A 183 5.27 29.41 -0.51
CA TYR A 183 6.32 28.81 -1.32
C TYR A 183 5.75 27.66 -2.14
N LEU A 184 4.99 28.00 -3.18
CA LEU A 184 4.77 27.11 -4.32
C LEU A 184 5.69 27.59 -5.44
N HIS A 185 6.98 27.26 -5.35
CA HIS A 185 7.90 27.48 -6.46
C HIS A 185 8.95 26.38 -6.50
N HIS A 186 8.72 25.37 -7.34
CA HIS A 186 9.71 24.58 -8.07
C HIS A 186 9.02 24.39 -9.44
N GLY A 187 9.49 24.91 -10.58
CA GLY A 187 10.86 24.82 -11.06
C GLY A 187 11.00 23.49 -11.76
#